data_AF-A0A1F8SG64-F1
#
_entry.id   AF-A0A1F8SG64-F1
#
_cell.length_a   1.000
_cell.length_b   1.000
_cell.length_c   1.000
_cell.angle_alpha   90.00
_cell.angle_beta   90.00
_cell.angle_gamma   90.00
#
_symmetry.space_group_name_H-M   'P 1'
#
loop_
_entity.id
_entity.type
_entity.pdbx_description
1 polymer ?
#
loop_
_entity_poly.entity_id
_entity_poly.type
_entity_poly.pdbx_seq_one_letter_code
_entity_poly.pdbx_strand_id
1 'polypeptide(L)'
;MSPRFAPVFAASLVLLVVAACAAPADAPATLGSPDPTPIAWPSPDPATPRPDAGNVDGIVYPELTIEAADADTIKVAITDPAAKAWRLVVAGAGALSGERLEILVETGDVGPSILATEVRDGVVVGEMDLSGYVDGTAAAGGCHGTLPVCVDSDGFRLPSDGDGTLAIRLTLIDAGTPLTVTGGTAGWPGEPFILGPWTDTEPFPWGER
;
A
#
# COMPACT_ATOMS: atom_id res chain seq x y z
N MET A 1 -32.41 52.42 6.52
CA MET A 1 -32.46 52.11 5.07
C MET A 1 -32.88 50.66 4.93
N SER A 2 -33.97 50.44 4.18
CA SER A 2 -34.73 49.20 4.06
C SER A 2 -33.97 48.03 3.41
N PRO A 3 -34.37 46.77 3.69
CA PRO A 3 -33.87 45.58 3.00
C PRO A 3 -34.48 45.49 1.59
N ARG A 4 -33.75 44.89 0.63
CA ARG A 4 -34.31 44.53 -0.68
C ARG A 4 -34.50 43.02 -0.75
N PHE A 5 -35.76 42.65 -0.93
CA PHE A 5 -36.28 41.29 -1.09
C PHE A 5 -36.51 40.97 -2.58
N ALA A 6 -36.34 39.67 -2.86
CA ALA A 6 -37.21 38.81 -3.70
C ALA A 6 -37.09 38.93 -5.25
N PRO A 7 -37.91 38.17 -6.01
CA PRO A 7 -37.87 36.70 -6.22
C PRO A 7 -38.01 36.35 -7.73
N VAL A 8 -37.82 35.09 -8.16
CA VAL A 8 -38.54 34.59 -9.37
C VAL A 8 -38.95 33.12 -9.18
N PHE A 9 -40.24 32.91 -9.44
CA PHE A 9 -41.05 31.70 -9.41
C PHE A 9 -41.08 30.98 -10.77
N ALA A 10 -41.72 29.79 -10.76
CA ALA A 10 -42.49 29.11 -11.82
C ALA A 10 -41.79 27.90 -12.47
N ALA A 11 -42.24 26.66 -12.16
CA ALA A 11 -43.42 25.93 -12.70
C ALA A 11 -43.10 25.30 -14.09
N SER A 12 -43.33 24.03 -14.39
CA SER A 12 -44.56 23.22 -14.32
C SER A 12 -44.18 21.72 -14.47
N LEU A 13 -44.75 20.76 -13.73
CA LEU A 13 -46.02 20.04 -13.96
C LEU A 13 -46.14 19.35 -15.34
N VAL A 14 -46.30 18.01 -15.37
CA VAL A 14 -47.49 17.30 -15.89
C VAL A 14 -47.47 15.82 -15.44
N LEU A 15 -48.63 15.39 -14.91
CA LEU A 15 -49.03 14.03 -14.58
C LEU A 15 -49.30 13.19 -15.83
N LEU A 16 -49.14 11.87 -15.72
CA LEU A 16 -50.03 10.93 -16.41
C LEU A 16 -50.39 9.75 -15.49
N VAL A 17 -51.69 9.69 -15.21
CA VAL A 17 -52.42 8.66 -14.48
C VAL A 17 -52.82 7.57 -15.47
N VAL A 18 -52.64 6.30 -15.14
CA VAL A 18 -53.58 5.24 -15.55
C VAL A 18 -53.69 4.22 -14.42
N ALA A 19 -54.90 4.13 -13.86
CA ALA A 19 -55.34 3.01 -13.03
C ALA A 19 -55.99 1.95 -13.92
N ALA A 20 -55.74 0.68 -13.65
CA ALA A 20 -56.64 -0.40 -14.05
C ALA A 20 -56.56 -1.55 -13.04
N CYS A 21 -57.74 -1.97 -12.62
CA CYS A 21 -58.05 -2.95 -11.59
C CYS A 21 -58.23 -4.35 -12.23
N ALA A 22 -57.85 -5.41 -11.52
CA ALA A 22 -58.66 -6.62 -11.25
C ALA A 22 -57.93 -7.99 -11.34
N ALA A 23 -58.03 -8.69 -10.21
CA ALA A 23 -58.27 -10.13 -9.98
C ALA A 23 -57.17 -11.19 -10.23
N PRO A 24 -57.15 -12.27 -9.40
CA PRO A 24 -56.01 -13.17 -9.25
C PRO A 24 -56.03 -14.30 -10.27
N ALA A 25 -54.85 -14.71 -10.74
CA ALA A 25 -54.68 -15.92 -11.52
C ALA A 25 -53.76 -16.87 -10.75
N ASP A 26 -54.28 -18.07 -10.47
CA ASP A 26 -53.56 -19.19 -9.86
C ASP A 26 -52.25 -19.47 -10.60
N ALA A 27 -51.15 -19.52 -9.85
CA ALA A 27 -49.86 -20.00 -10.35
C ALA A 27 -49.81 -21.54 -10.23
N PRO A 28 -49.23 -22.25 -11.22
CA PRO A 28 -49.11 -23.69 -11.18
C PRO A 28 -48.12 -24.16 -10.10
N ALA A 29 -48.39 -25.33 -9.53
CA ALA A 29 -47.56 -25.98 -8.53
C ALA A 29 -46.11 -26.15 -9.01
N THR A 30 -45.17 -25.52 -8.31
CA THR A 30 -43.73 -25.77 -8.45
C THR A 30 -43.37 -27.08 -7.75
N LEU A 31 -42.85 -28.03 -8.52
CA LEU A 31 -42.11 -29.18 -8.00
C LEU A 31 -40.87 -28.64 -7.28
N GLY A 32 -40.81 -28.82 -5.96
CA GLY A 32 -39.67 -28.40 -5.13
C GLY A 32 -38.38 -29.04 -5.62
N SER A 33 -37.42 -28.22 -6.05
CA SER A 33 -36.01 -28.60 -6.02
C SER A 33 -35.56 -28.67 -4.56
N PRO A 34 -34.71 -29.63 -4.16
CA PRO A 34 -34.07 -29.55 -2.86
C PRO A 34 -33.26 -28.26 -2.78
N ASP A 35 -33.44 -27.49 -1.71
CA ASP A 35 -32.62 -26.31 -1.44
C ASP A 35 -31.13 -26.72 -1.49
N PRO A 36 -30.27 -25.96 -2.19
CA PRO A 36 -28.84 -26.22 -2.14
C PRO A 36 -28.37 -26.02 -0.70
N THR A 37 -27.88 -27.09 -0.08
CA THR A 37 -27.21 -27.01 1.22
C THR A 37 -26.11 -25.96 1.14
N PRO A 38 -26.14 -24.90 1.98
CA PRO A 38 -25.08 -23.91 2.00
C PRO A 38 -23.76 -24.62 2.31
N ILE A 39 -22.78 -24.48 1.42
CA ILE A 39 -21.41 -24.88 1.71
C ILE A 39 -20.92 -23.91 2.80
N ALA A 40 -20.76 -24.42 4.03
CA ALA A 40 -20.11 -23.69 5.09
C ALA A 40 -18.64 -23.57 4.73
N TRP A 41 -18.22 -22.39 4.26
CA TRP A 41 -16.82 -22.06 4.14
C TRP A 41 -16.21 -22.06 5.55
N PRO A 42 -15.07 -22.72 5.78
CA PRO A 42 -14.37 -22.58 7.05
C PRO A 42 -14.08 -21.08 7.26
N SER A 43 -14.53 -20.56 8.39
CA SER A 43 -14.17 -19.20 8.82
C SER A 43 -12.65 -19.13 8.87
N PRO A 44 -11.98 -18.16 8.22
CA PRO A 44 -10.55 -18.01 8.37
C PRO A 44 -10.26 -17.81 9.86
N ASP A 45 -9.40 -18.67 10.42
CA ASP A 45 -8.84 -18.47 11.75
C ASP A 45 -8.19 -17.07 11.77
N PRO A 46 -8.33 -16.29 12.86
CA PRO A 46 -7.58 -15.03 12.98
C PRO A 46 -6.09 -15.37 12.96
N ALA A 47 -5.45 -15.08 11.82
CA ALA A 47 -4.08 -15.51 11.57
C ALA A 47 -3.14 -14.91 12.62
N THR A 48 -2.39 -15.80 13.28
CA THR A 48 -1.19 -15.41 14.02
C THR A 48 -0.25 -14.72 13.03
N PRO A 49 0.36 -13.57 13.36
CA PRO A 49 1.23 -12.87 12.42
C PRO A 49 2.36 -13.82 12.05
N ARG A 50 2.43 -14.18 10.77
CA ARG A 50 3.40 -15.14 10.28
C ARG A 50 4.73 -14.38 10.14
N PRO A 51 5.83 -14.89 10.70
CA PRO A 51 7.13 -14.23 10.61
C PRO A 51 7.65 -14.09 9.16
N ASP A 52 7.04 -14.78 8.18
CA ASP A 52 7.44 -14.77 6.76
C ASP A 52 6.31 -14.33 5.82
N ALA A 53 5.42 -13.44 6.27
CA ALA A 53 4.15 -13.21 5.58
C ALA A 53 4.30 -12.65 4.14
N GLY A 54 5.41 -11.99 3.82
CA GLY A 54 5.69 -11.48 2.47
C GLY A 54 6.27 -12.49 1.46
N ASN A 55 6.73 -13.67 1.89
CA ASN A 55 7.51 -14.56 1.03
C ASN A 55 6.69 -15.10 -0.17
N VAL A 56 7.13 -14.82 -1.40
CA VAL A 56 6.54 -15.35 -2.63
C VAL A 56 7.34 -16.59 -3.04
N ASP A 57 6.75 -17.77 -2.93
CA ASP A 57 7.41 -19.02 -3.35
C ASP A 57 7.72 -19.00 -4.87
N GLY A 58 9.01 -18.94 -5.22
CA GLY A 58 9.51 -19.00 -6.60
C GLY A 58 10.58 -17.94 -6.88
N ILE A 59 11.50 -18.18 -7.84
CA ILE A 59 12.48 -17.16 -8.25
C ILE A 59 11.79 -16.18 -9.21
N VAL A 60 11.00 -15.26 -8.66
CA VAL A 60 10.38 -14.15 -9.39
C VAL A 60 10.85 -12.86 -8.72
N TYR A 61 11.53 -12.00 -9.49
CA TYR A 61 12.03 -10.73 -9.01
C TYR A 61 11.15 -9.55 -9.48
N PRO A 62 11.05 -8.47 -8.68
CA PRO A 62 11.58 -8.37 -7.32
C PRO A 62 10.85 -9.27 -6.32
N GLU A 63 11.59 -9.77 -5.34
CA GLU A 63 11.05 -10.55 -4.23
C GLU A 63 10.90 -9.63 -3.01
N LEU A 64 9.70 -9.57 -2.42
CA LEU A 64 9.44 -8.85 -1.18
C LEU A 64 9.40 -9.84 -0.02
N THR A 65 10.12 -9.56 1.06
CA THR A 65 10.04 -10.34 2.31
C THR A 65 9.74 -9.38 3.45
N ILE A 66 8.81 -9.75 4.33
CA ILE A 66 8.45 -8.94 5.50
C ILE A 66 8.48 -9.84 6.71
N GLU A 67 9.36 -9.50 7.65
CA GLU A 67 9.60 -10.24 8.88
C GLU A 67 9.30 -9.36 10.10
N ALA A 68 8.60 -9.90 11.11
CA ALA A 68 8.50 -9.24 12.40
C ALA A 68 9.84 -9.39 13.14
N ALA A 69 10.54 -8.29 13.41
CA ALA A 69 11.76 -8.29 14.19
C ALA A 69 11.45 -8.34 15.70
N ASP A 70 10.41 -7.61 16.11
CA ASP A 70 9.84 -7.58 17.46
C ASP A 70 8.37 -7.11 17.40
N ALA A 71 7.78 -6.67 18.51
CA ALA A 71 6.35 -6.37 18.62
C ALA A 71 5.94 -5.11 17.83
N ASP A 72 6.87 -4.17 17.67
CA ASP A 72 6.67 -2.86 17.06
C ASP A 72 7.65 -2.61 15.90
N THR A 73 8.46 -3.58 15.50
CA THR A 73 9.41 -3.44 14.39
C THR A 73 9.22 -4.54 13.36
N ILE A 74 9.12 -4.13 12.11
CA ILE A 74 9.21 -5.04 10.95
C ILE A 74 10.51 -4.79 10.20
N LYS A 75 11.03 -5.84 9.58
CA LYS A 75 12.12 -5.78 8.61
C LYS A 75 11.53 -6.13 7.25
N VAL A 76 11.65 -5.19 6.32
CA VAL A 76 11.21 -5.34 4.93
C VAL A 76 12.45 -5.52 4.06
N ALA A 77 12.52 -6.60 3.28
CA ALA A 77 13.58 -6.84 2.33
C ALA A 77 13.02 -6.89 0.90
N ILE A 78 13.76 -6.32 -0.04
CA ILE A 78 13.47 -6.34 -1.47
C ILE A 78 14.72 -6.90 -2.17
N THR A 79 14.58 -8.06 -2.79
CA THR A 79 15.69 -8.76 -3.46
C THR A 79 15.50 -8.73 -4.97
N ASP A 80 16.50 -8.23 -5.68
CA ASP A 80 16.64 -8.33 -7.13
C ASP A 80 18.12 -8.16 -7.51
N PRO A 81 18.83 -9.25 -7.87
CA PRO A 81 20.25 -9.20 -8.23
C PRO A 81 20.58 -8.33 -9.45
N ALA A 82 19.60 -8.01 -10.30
CA ALA A 82 19.79 -7.19 -11.51
C ALA A 82 19.45 -5.70 -11.28
N ALA A 83 18.88 -5.36 -10.12
CA ALA A 83 18.45 -4.00 -9.82
C ALA A 83 19.63 -3.03 -9.63
N LYS A 84 19.35 -1.77 -9.92
CA LYS A 84 20.20 -0.61 -9.69
C LYS A 84 19.50 0.45 -8.84
N ALA A 85 18.19 0.35 -8.70
CA ALA A 85 17.40 1.06 -7.73
C ALA A 85 16.32 0.17 -7.13
N TRP A 86 15.95 0.48 -5.90
CA TRP A 86 14.92 -0.16 -5.11
C TRP A 86 13.97 0.90 -4.58
N ARG A 87 12.71 0.54 -4.43
CA ARG A 87 11.66 1.37 -3.89
C ARG A 87 10.85 0.56 -2.89
N LEU A 88 10.74 1.07 -1.67
CA LEU A 88 9.80 0.58 -0.68
C LEU A 88 8.65 1.57 -0.55
N VAL A 89 7.42 1.11 -0.69
CA VAL A 89 6.21 1.89 -0.47
C VAL A 89 5.44 1.31 0.71
N VAL A 90 5.14 2.14 1.71
CA VAL A 90 4.25 1.81 2.81
C VAL A 90 3.07 2.77 2.75
N ALA A 91 1.90 2.26 2.38
CA ALA A 91 0.67 3.03 2.26
C ALA A 91 -0.30 2.68 3.39
N GLY A 92 -1.07 3.67 3.86
CA GLY A 92 -2.17 3.43 4.78
C GLY A 92 -3.38 2.81 4.09
N ALA A 93 -4.22 2.13 4.86
CA ALA A 93 -5.54 1.66 4.42
C ALA A 93 -6.67 2.38 5.15
N GLY A 94 -7.90 2.24 4.62
CA GLY A 94 -9.10 2.83 5.21
C GLY A 94 -9.00 4.36 5.35
N ALA A 95 -9.09 4.85 6.58
CA ALA A 95 -9.00 6.28 6.90
C ALA A 95 -7.64 6.92 6.55
N LEU A 96 -6.60 6.11 6.34
CA LEU A 96 -5.24 6.56 5.98
C LEU A 96 -4.89 6.27 4.51
N SER A 97 -5.87 5.97 3.66
CA SER A 97 -5.65 5.60 2.24
C SER A 97 -5.00 6.69 1.37
N GLY A 98 -5.00 7.94 1.82
CA GLY A 98 -4.27 9.05 1.19
C GLY A 98 -2.80 9.14 1.61
N GLU A 99 -2.39 8.41 2.65
CA GLU A 99 -1.09 8.56 3.29
C GLU A 99 -0.11 7.49 2.82
N ARG A 100 1.15 7.88 2.56
CA ARG A 100 2.17 6.98 2.04
C ARG A 100 3.58 7.46 2.37
N LEU A 101 4.40 6.56 2.91
CA LEU A 101 5.85 6.69 2.97
C LEU A 101 6.48 5.96 1.79
N GLU A 102 7.31 6.65 1.01
CA GLU A 102 8.04 6.05 -0.11
C GLU A 102 9.54 6.22 0.12
N ILE A 103 10.31 5.14 0.07
CA ILE A 103 11.76 5.16 0.26
C ILE A 103 12.40 4.65 -1.03
N LEU A 104 13.18 5.51 -1.66
CA LEU A 104 13.94 5.23 -2.86
C LEU A 104 15.41 5.04 -2.49
N VAL A 105 16.01 3.96 -2.96
CA VAL A 105 17.45 3.69 -2.86
C VAL A 105 17.98 3.47 -4.26
N GLU A 106 18.94 4.27 -4.70
CA GLU A 106 19.66 4.03 -5.96
C GLU A 106 21.12 3.74 -5.64
N THR A 107 21.68 2.66 -6.18
CA THR A 107 23.11 2.34 -6.04
C THR A 107 23.81 2.69 -7.34
N GLY A 108 24.53 3.81 -7.35
CA GLY A 108 25.36 4.25 -8.49
C GLY A 108 26.85 4.08 -8.24
N ASP A 109 27.66 4.37 -9.26
CA ASP A 109 29.13 4.26 -9.20
C ASP A 109 29.79 5.29 -8.25
N VAL A 110 29.07 6.36 -7.91
CA VAL A 110 29.57 7.44 -7.05
C VAL A 110 29.22 7.21 -5.57
N GLY A 111 28.24 6.33 -5.31
CA GLY A 111 27.69 6.09 -3.98
C GLY A 111 26.16 5.91 -4.05
N PRO A 112 25.56 5.36 -2.99
CA PRO A 112 24.11 5.20 -2.92
C PRO A 112 23.43 6.54 -2.63
N SER A 113 22.28 6.77 -3.24
CA SER A 113 21.32 7.81 -2.83
C SER A 113 20.18 7.15 -2.08
N ILE A 114 19.73 7.78 -0.99
CA ILE A 114 18.58 7.32 -0.20
C ILE A 114 17.67 8.51 0.03
N LEU A 115 16.46 8.47 -0.53
CA LEU A 115 15.46 9.50 -0.37
C LEU A 115 14.19 8.88 0.20
N ALA A 116 13.71 9.41 1.31
CA ALA A 116 12.40 9.08 1.86
C ALA A 116 11.43 10.26 1.66
N THR A 117 10.26 9.96 1.11
CA THR A 117 9.25 10.93 0.73
C THR A 117 7.96 10.64 1.47
N GLU A 118 7.42 11.68 2.09
CA GLU A 118 6.10 11.66 2.72
C GLU A 118 5.05 12.18 1.74
N VAL A 119 4.05 11.35 1.45
CA VAL A 119 2.96 11.66 0.53
C VAL A 119 1.64 11.64 1.30
N ARG A 120 0.86 12.71 1.16
CA ARG A 120 -0.49 12.83 1.71
C ARG A 120 -1.46 13.27 0.62
N ASP A 121 -2.54 12.51 0.46
CA ASP A 121 -3.55 12.69 -0.59
C ASP A 121 -2.94 12.83 -2.01
N GLY A 122 -1.87 12.06 -2.27
CA GLY A 122 -1.15 12.09 -3.55
C GLY A 122 -0.18 13.26 -3.74
N VAL A 123 0.02 14.10 -2.72
CA VAL A 123 0.95 15.24 -2.74
C VAL A 123 2.16 14.96 -1.86
N VAL A 124 3.36 15.20 -2.38
CA VAL A 124 4.59 15.18 -1.58
C VAL A 124 4.57 16.36 -0.60
N VAL A 125 4.58 16.08 0.70
CA VAL A 125 4.57 17.10 1.76
C VAL A 125 5.87 17.15 2.56
N GLY A 126 6.74 16.16 2.40
CA GLY A 126 8.03 16.09 3.07
C GLY A 126 9.01 15.20 2.32
N GLU A 127 10.29 15.55 2.41
CA GLU A 127 11.41 14.79 1.85
C GLU A 127 12.52 14.72 2.89
N MET A 128 13.16 13.56 2.98
CA MET A 128 14.26 13.26 3.88
C MET A 128 15.39 12.64 3.08
N ASP A 129 16.49 13.37 2.92
CA ASP A 129 17.73 12.82 2.36
C ASP A 129 18.45 12.02 3.45
N LEU A 130 18.50 10.70 3.25
CA LEU A 130 19.11 9.75 4.17
C LEU A 130 20.44 9.22 3.62
N SER A 131 20.97 9.80 2.53
CA SER A 131 22.21 9.33 1.88
C SER A 131 23.43 9.42 2.82
N GLY A 132 23.41 10.39 3.76
CA GLY A 132 24.45 10.53 4.80
C GLY A 132 24.49 9.39 5.83
N TYR A 133 23.54 8.45 5.79
CA TYR A 133 23.55 7.23 6.61
C TYR A 133 24.83 6.42 6.41
N VAL A 134 25.28 6.27 5.17
CA VAL A 134 26.42 5.42 4.81
C VAL A 134 27.71 5.90 5.46
N ASP A 135 27.85 7.22 5.58
CA ASP A 135 29.03 7.85 6.17
C ASP A 135 28.88 8.10 7.68
N GLY A 136 27.75 7.70 8.29
CA GLY A 136 27.43 7.94 9.70
C GLY A 136 27.30 9.44 10.04
N THR A 137 27.04 10.28 9.02
CA THR A 137 27.00 11.74 9.15
C THR A 137 25.57 12.29 9.29
N ALA A 138 24.58 11.49 8.91
CA ALA A 138 23.17 11.76 9.15
C ALA A 138 22.64 10.83 10.26
N ALA A 139 21.73 11.35 11.09
CA ALA A 139 20.82 10.46 11.80
C ALA A 139 19.93 9.82 10.73
N ALA A 140 20.12 8.54 10.44
CA ALA A 140 19.14 7.81 9.66
C ALA A 140 17.82 7.76 10.44
N GLY A 141 16.73 7.76 9.71
CA GLY A 141 15.41 7.63 10.30
C GLY A 141 14.56 8.88 10.20
N GLY A 142 13.31 8.71 10.59
CA GLY A 142 12.26 9.71 10.46
C GLY A 142 10.91 9.05 10.46
N CYS A 143 9.92 9.73 11.00
CA CYS A 143 8.55 9.25 11.05
C CYS A 143 7.73 9.98 10.00
N HIS A 144 6.80 9.25 9.37
CA HIS A 144 5.72 9.89 8.65
C HIS A 144 4.87 10.68 9.67
N GLY A 145 4.39 11.87 9.30
CA GLY A 145 3.70 12.74 10.26
C GLY A 145 2.26 12.33 10.61
N THR A 146 1.76 11.23 10.03
CA THR A 146 0.35 10.78 10.12
C THR A 146 0.26 9.25 10.09
N LEU A 147 0.94 8.59 9.14
CA LEU A 147 1.13 7.13 9.21
C LEU A 147 1.96 6.80 10.47
N PRO A 148 1.55 5.78 11.26
CA PRO A 148 2.27 5.38 12.46
C PRO A 148 3.50 4.53 12.13
N VAL A 149 4.36 5.02 11.23
CA VAL A 149 5.53 4.31 10.70
C VAL A 149 6.75 5.24 10.75
N CYS A 150 7.84 4.72 11.29
CA CYS A 150 9.15 5.37 11.31
C CYS A 150 10.21 4.47 10.69
N VAL A 151 11.18 5.07 10.01
CA VAL A 151 12.41 4.41 9.62
C VAL A 151 13.33 4.36 10.84
N ASP A 152 13.82 3.16 11.18
CA ASP A 152 14.78 2.96 12.27
C ASP A 152 16.13 3.59 11.91
N SER A 153 16.83 4.13 12.92
CA SER A 153 18.12 4.80 12.74
C SER A 153 19.28 3.89 12.33
N ASP A 154 19.20 2.60 12.65
CA ASP A 154 20.13 1.58 12.12
C ASP A 154 19.44 0.73 11.04
N GLY A 155 18.43 1.32 10.39
CA GLY A 155 17.39 0.56 9.70
C GLY A 155 17.81 -0.01 8.35
N PHE A 156 18.89 0.46 7.73
CA PHE A 156 19.21 0.07 6.35
C PHE A 156 20.34 -0.95 6.28
N ARG A 157 20.08 -2.02 5.53
CA ARG A 157 21.10 -2.81 4.84
C ARG A 157 21.01 -2.47 3.36
N LEU A 158 22.03 -1.81 2.84
CA LEU A 158 22.10 -1.53 1.41
C LEU A 158 22.51 -2.78 0.62
N PRO A 159 22.05 -2.91 -0.63
CA PRO A 159 22.51 -3.96 -1.54
C PRO A 159 24.03 -3.93 -1.68
N SER A 160 24.64 -5.11 -1.69
CA SER A 160 26.06 -5.30 -1.96
C SER A 160 26.25 -6.05 -3.28
N ASP A 161 27.46 -5.99 -3.85
CA ASP A 161 27.76 -6.63 -5.13
C ASP A 161 27.35 -8.12 -5.12
N GLY A 162 26.30 -8.42 -5.89
CA GLY A 162 25.81 -9.78 -6.14
C GLY A 162 24.67 -10.28 -5.24
N ASP A 163 24.30 -9.59 -4.15
CA ASP A 163 23.14 -10.00 -3.33
C ASP A 163 21.82 -9.32 -3.76
N GLY A 164 21.89 -8.12 -4.34
CA GLY A 164 20.74 -7.36 -4.81
C GLY A 164 19.67 -7.08 -3.74
N THR A 165 20.04 -7.18 -2.46
CA THR A 165 19.08 -7.18 -1.35
C THR A 165 19.13 -5.86 -0.59
N LEU A 166 18.08 -5.05 -0.75
CA LEU A 166 17.81 -3.94 0.15
C LEU A 166 17.03 -4.48 1.35
N ALA A 167 17.43 -4.14 2.59
CA ALA A 167 16.56 -4.33 3.75
C ALA A 167 16.41 -3.06 4.58
N ILE A 168 15.19 -2.80 5.03
CA ILE A 168 14.80 -1.62 5.81
C ILE A 168 14.06 -2.08 7.07
N ARG A 169 14.48 -1.61 8.24
CA ARG A 169 13.71 -1.76 9.49
C ARG A 169 12.78 -0.57 9.67
N LEU A 170 11.52 -0.88 9.94
CA LEU A 170 10.46 0.09 10.18
C LEU A 170 9.87 -0.15 11.57
N THR A 171 9.84 0.89 12.39
CA THR A 171 9.08 0.89 13.63
C THR A 171 7.64 1.28 13.34
N LEU A 172 6.71 0.43 13.74
CA LEU A 172 5.27 0.62 13.70
C LEU A 172 4.82 1.13 15.07
N ILE A 173 4.55 2.43 15.18
CA ILE A 173 4.03 3.06 16.41
C ILE A 173 2.72 2.40 16.85
N ASP A 174 1.93 1.95 15.87
CA ASP A 174 0.76 1.11 16.06
C ASP A 174 0.79 -0.05 15.05
N ALA A 175 1.29 -1.21 15.50
CA ALA A 175 1.38 -2.41 14.67
C ALA A 175 0.01 -2.97 14.21
N GLY A 176 -1.10 -2.52 14.81
CA GLY A 176 -2.46 -2.87 14.43
C GLY A 176 -3.06 -1.97 13.35
N THR A 177 -2.39 -0.88 12.98
CA THR A 177 -2.86 -0.02 11.89
C THR A 177 -2.78 -0.79 10.55
N PRO A 178 -3.87 -0.84 9.77
CA PRO A 178 -3.86 -1.46 8.46
C PRO A 178 -2.95 -0.70 7.49
N LEU A 179 -2.00 -1.42 6.88
CA LEU A 179 -1.02 -0.90 5.92
C LEU A 179 -0.94 -1.81 4.71
N THR A 180 -0.46 -1.26 3.60
CA THR A 180 -0.07 -2.02 2.42
C THR A 180 1.40 -1.74 2.12
N VAL A 181 2.20 -2.80 1.97
CA VAL A 181 3.64 -2.71 1.68
C VAL A 181 3.90 -3.23 0.28
N THR A 182 4.61 -2.45 -0.53
CA THR A 182 5.01 -2.82 -1.90
C THR A 182 6.50 -2.60 -2.06
N GLY A 183 7.20 -3.60 -2.60
CA GLY A 183 8.57 -3.46 -3.05
C GLY A 183 8.61 -3.21 -4.55
N GLY A 184 9.63 -2.51 -5.03
CA GLY A 184 9.86 -2.32 -6.45
C GLY A 184 11.33 -2.18 -6.77
N THR A 185 11.70 -2.54 -7.99
CA THR A 185 13.08 -2.44 -8.48
C THR A 185 13.14 -1.90 -9.90
N ALA A 186 14.25 -1.25 -10.22
CA ALA A 186 14.58 -0.80 -11.56
C ALA A 186 16.05 -1.10 -11.86
N GLY A 187 16.33 -1.56 -13.08
CA GLY A 187 17.70 -1.76 -13.58
C GLY A 187 18.14 -0.64 -14.54
N TRP A 188 19.32 -0.78 -15.13
CA TRP A 188 19.77 0.03 -16.26
C TRP A 188 19.69 -0.81 -17.55
N PRO A 189 18.71 -0.57 -18.44
CA PRO A 189 18.53 -1.37 -19.64
C PRO A 189 19.63 -1.15 -20.69
N GLY A 190 20.44 -0.11 -20.55
CA GLY A 190 21.57 0.21 -21.42
C GLY A 190 22.13 1.60 -21.13
N GLU A 191 23.02 2.08 -21.99
CA GLU A 191 23.46 3.47 -21.99
C GLU A 191 22.45 4.36 -22.74
N PRO A 192 22.16 5.59 -22.27
CA PRO A 192 22.66 6.19 -21.01
C PRO A 192 22.07 5.50 -19.77
N PHE A 193 22.81 5.50 -18.65
CA PHE A 193 22.41 4.91 -17.36
C PHE A 193 21.24 5.67 -16.73
N ILE A 194 20.07 5.50 -17.34
CA ILE A 194 18.78 5.98 -16.87
C ILE A 194 18.07 4.77 -16.27
N LEU A 195 17.44 4.94 -15.11
CA LEU A 195 16.61 3.89 -14.55
C LEU A 195 15.55 3.46 -15.57
N GLY A 196 15.51 2.16 -15.80
CA GLY A 196 14.49 1.52 -16.63
C GLY A 196 13.11 1.59 -15.98
N PRO A 197 12.10 0.94 -16.59
CA PRO A 197 10.79 0.85 -15.96
C PRO A 197 10.88 0.17 -14.60
N TRP A 198 10.05 0.62 -13.66
CA TRP A 198 9.87 -0.04 -12.38
C TRP A 198 9.08 -1.32 -12.55
N THR A 199 9.56 -2.38 -11.88
CA THR A 199 8.79 -3.60 -11.66
C THR A 199 8.44 -3.64 -10.18
N ASP A 200 7.17 -3.75 -9.86
CA ASP A 200 6.68 -3.77 -8.47
C ASP A 200 6.25 -5.19 -8.09
N THR A 201 6.37 -5.53 -6.80
CA THR A 201 5.77 -6.73 -6.23
C THR A 201 4.27 -6.57 -6.12
N GLU A 202 3.57 -7.69 -5.92
CA GLU A 202 2.20 -7.62 -5.43
C GLU A 202 2.16 -6.90 -4.06
N PRO A 203 1.09 -6.14 -3.76
CA PRO A 203 0.97 -5.47 -2.48
C PRO A 203 0.75 -6.47 -1.34
N PHE A 204 1.52 -6.33 -0.27
CA PHE A 204 1.38 -7.14 0.94
C PHE A 204 0.53 -6.41 1.99
N PRO A 205 -0.61 -6.96 2.44
CA PRO A 205 -1.43 -6.36 3.49
C PRO A 205 -0.85 -6.65 4.89
N TRP A 206 -0.75 -5.63 5.73
CA TRP A 206 -0.34 -5.71 7.12
C TRP A 206 -1.43 -5.15 8.05
N GLY A 207 -1.55 -5.68 9.26
CA GLY A 207 -2.46 -5.13 10.28
C GLY A 207 -3.95 -5.41 10.05
N GLU A 208 -4.32 -6.14 9.00
CA GLU A 208 -5.70 -6.59 8.77
C GLU A 208 -6.02 -7.77 9.70
N ARG A 209 -6.70 -7.51 10.82
CA ARG A 209 -7.33 -8.53 11.67
C ARG A 209 -8.80 -8.22 11.91
#